data_AF-A0A6J4RTH8-F1
#
_entry.id   AF-A0A6J4RTH8-F1
#
_cell.length_a   1.000
_cell.length_b   1.000
_cell.length_c   1.000
_cell.angle_alpha   90.00
_cell.angle_beta   90.00
_cell.angle_gamma   90.00
#
_symmetry.space_group_name_H-M   'P 1'
#
loop_
_entity.id
_entity.type
_entity.pdbx_description
1 polymer ?
#
loop_
_entity_poly.entity_id
_entity_poly.type
_entity_poly.pdbx_seq_one_letter_code
_entity_poly.pdbx_strand_id
1 'polypeptide(L)'
;MKFLRMRPGYGEQLIAEGDVQVPEEHEALVEEFRRQLDGGMWAAVPTMNGTGRREAQMVQTFDQIPPEAARVIFFPRAAGGAR
;
A
#
# COMPACT_ATOMS: atom_id res chain seq x y z
N MET A 1 -10.15 -8.17 14.00
CA MET A 1 -10.05 -8.20 12.53
C MET A 1 -9.38 -6.92 12.09
N LYS A 2 -8.31 -7.03 11.30
CA LYS A 2 -7.51 -5.89 10.88
C LYS A 2 -7.40 -5.90 9.37
N PHE A 3 -8.21 -5.06 8.74
CA PHE A 3 -8.29 -5.00 7.30
C PHE A 3 -7.21 -4.09 6.73
N LEU A 4 -6.46 -4.62 5.77
CA LEU A 4 -5.55 -3.85 4.93
C LEU A 4 -6.27 -3.51 3.62
N ARG A 5 -6.31 -2.22 3.28
CA ARG A 5 -6.99 -1.73 2.08
C ARG A 5 -5.98 -1.19 1.06
N MET A 6 -5.94 -1.76 -0.13
CA MET A 6 -5.11 -1.29 -1.23
C MET A 6 -5.93 -0.37 -2.14
N ARG A 7 -5.43 0.84 -2.40
CA ARG A 7 -6.14 1.85 -3.21
C ARG A 7 -5.19 2.58 -4.16
N PRO A 8 -5.64 3.06 -5.32
CA PRO A 8 -4.87 3.98 -6.14
C PRO A 8 -4.87 5.38 -5.50
N GLY A 9 -3.84 6.16 -5.79
CA GLY A 9 -3.64 7.52 -5.29
C GLY A 9 -4.50 8.58 -6.00
N TYR A 10 -5.09 8.24 -7.16
CA TYR A 10 -5.82 9.18 -8.03
C TYR A 10 -7.36 9.00 -7.97
N GLY A 11 -7.87 8.10 -7.13
CA GLY A 11 -9.31 7.86 -7.00
C GLY A 11 -9.62 6.75 -5.98
N GLU A 12 -10.79 6.80 -5.38
CA GLU A 12 -11.20 5.93 -4.24
C GLU A 12 -11.45 4.46 -4.59
N GLN A 13 -10.93 3.95 -5.72
CA GLN A 13 -11.19 2.57 -6.11
C GLN A 13 -10.46 1.61 -5.18
N LEU A 14 -11.17 0.61 -4.66
CA LEU A 14 -10.56 -0.46 -3.89
C LEU A 14 -9.91 -1.44 -4.87
N ILE A 15 -8.60 -1.64 -4.76
CA ILE A 15 -7.86 -2.62 -5.55
C ILE A 15 -7.98 -3.99 -4.87
N ALA A 16 -7.74 -4.03 -3.57
CA ALA A 16 -7.91 -5.22 -2.73
C ALA A 16 -8.19 -4.84 -1.28
N GLU A 17 -8.86 -5.72 -0.57
CA GLU A 17 -9.13 -5.65 0.87
C GLU A 17 -9.13 -7.06 1.45
N GLY A 18 -8.54 -7.21 2.63
CA GLY A 18 -8.51 -8.48 3.35
C GLY A 18 -7.90 -8.34 4.73
N ASP A 19 -8.10 -9.35 5.57
CA ASP A 19 -7.48 -9.49 6.89
C ASP A 19 -6.11 -10.16 6.75
N VAL A 20 -5.06 -9.42 7.11
CA VAL A 20 -3.67 -9.91 7.09
C VAL A 20 -3.41 -11.06 8.07
N GLN A 21 -4.35 -11.36 8.97
CA GLN A 21 -4.27 -12.47 9.91
C GLN A 21 -4.86 -13.77 9.34
N VAL A 22 -5.61 -13.71 8.24
CA VAL A 22 -6.15 -14.88 7.53
C VAL A 22 -5.15 -15.26 6.43
N PRO A 23 -4.50 -16.44 6.47
CA PRO A 23 -3.44 -16.80 5.54
C PRO A 23 -3.83 -16.66 4.06
N GLU A 24 -5.03 -17.10 3.70
CA GLU A 24 -5.54 -17.07 2.33
C GLU A 24 -5.76 -15.64 1.83
N GLU A 25 -6.29 -14.76 2.68
CA GLU A 25 -6.48 -13.34 2.35
C GLU A 25 -5.14 -12.60 2.32
N HIS A 26 -4.22 -12.96 3.22
CA HIS A 26 -2.86 -12.41 3.24
C HIS A 26 -2.11 -12.75 1.94
N GLU A 27 -2.14 -14.00 1.48
CA GLU A 27 -1.55 -14.39 0.20
C GLU A 27 -2.17 -13.62 -0.97
N ALA A 28 -3.50 -13.45 -1.00
CA ALA A 28 -4.17 -12.67 -2.02
C ALA A 28 -3.73 -11.20 -2.03
N LEU A 29 -3.56 -10.59 -0.85
CA LEU A 29 -3.04 -9.23 -0.70
C LEU A 29 -1.58 -9.12 -1.18
N VAL A 30 -0.72 -10.06 -0.80
CA VAL A 30 0.69 -10.09 -1.23
C VAL A 30 0.79 -10.17 -2.76
N GLU A 31 0.01 -11.05 -3.38
CA GLU A 31 -0.01 -11.23 -4.82
C GLU A 31 -0.53 -9.98 -5.55
N GLU A 32 -1.56 -9.32 -5.03
CA GLU A 32 -2.05 -8.06 -5.60
C GLU A 32 -1.02 -6.94 -5.48
N PHE A 33 -0.38 -6.81 -4.32
CA PHE A 33 0.68 -5.82 -4.11
C PHE A 33 1.80 -5.96 -5.14
N ARG A 34 2.26 -7.20 -5.38
CA ARG A 34 3.28 -7.51 -6.40
C ARG A 34 2.80 -7.14 -7.80
N ARG A 35 1.58 -7.56 -8.17
CA ARG A 35 0.98 -7.23 -9.47
C ARG A 35 0.98 -5.73 -9.74
N GLN A 36 0.65 -4.91 -8.75
CA GLN A 36 0.66 -3.46 -8.91
C GLN A 36 2.08 -2.88 -9.11
N LEU A 37 3.08 -3.36 -8.34
CA LEU A 37 4.47 -2.92 -8.50
C LEU A 37 5.06 -3.36 -9.85
N ASP A 38 4.79 -4.59 -10.26
CA ASP A 38 5.22 -5.14 -11.56
C ASP A 38 4.54 -4.39 -12.72
N GLY A 39 3.29 -3.93 -12.52
CA GLY A 39 2.57 -3.01 -13.40
C GLY A 39 3.17 -1.60 -13.46
N GLY A 40 4.26 -1.36 -12.72
CA GLY A 40 5.03 -0.14 -12.76
C GLY A 40 4.54 0.97 -11.84
N MET A 41 3.76 0.61 -10.82
CA MET A 41 3.32 1.52 -9.76
C MET A 41 4.36 1.62 -8.64
N TRP A 42 4.24 2.66 -7.83
CA TRP A 42 4.85 2.77 -6.52
C TRP A 42 3.80 2.57 -5.43
N ALA A 43 4.22 2.04 -4.28
CA ALA A 43 3.38 1.84 -3.12
C ALA A 43 3.88 2.69 -1.95
N ALA A 44 2.94 3.31 -1.23
CA ALA A 44 3.22 4.01 0.01
C ALA A 44 2.19 3.68 1.10
N VAL A 45 2.66 3.63 2.33
CA VAL A 45 1.83 3.40 3.51
C VAL A 45 1.74 4.71 4.31
N PRO A 46 0.53 5.24 4.53
CA PRO A 46 0.34 6.37 5.43
C PRO A 46 0.67 5.97 6.87
N THR A 47 1.65 6.62 7.47
CA THR A 47 2.04 6.43 8.87
C THR A 47 1.74 7.71 9.66
N MET A 48 1.45 7.55 10.96
CA MET A 48 1.42 8.66 11.89
C MET A 48 2.77 8.71 12.59
N ASN A 49 3.51 9.80 12.42
CA ASN A 49 4.70 10.00 13.23
C ASN A 49 4.28 10.41 14.66
N GLY A 50 5.15 10.24 15.65
CA GLY A 50 4.88 10.59 17.06
C GLY A 50 4.58 12.08 17.32
N THR A 51 4.71 12.94 16.31
CA THR A 51 4.38 14.37 16.35
C THR A 51 2.99 14.70 15.79
N GLY A 52 2.22 13.70 15.35
CA GLY A 52 0.88 13.87 14.80
C GLY A 52 0.84 14.31 13.33
N ARG A 53 1.98 14.40 12.64
CA ARG A 53 2.02 14.64 11.19
C ARG A 53 1.75 13.33 10.44
N ARG A 54 0.96 13.46 9.36
CA ARG A 54 0.73 12.38 8.40
C ARG A 54 1.94 12.30 7.48
N GLU A 55 2.66 11.21 7.56
CA GLU A 55 3.76 10.86 6.67
C GLU A 55 3.34 9.69 5.78
N ALA A 56 4.07 9.48 4.69
CA ALA A 56 3.89 8.32 3.83
C ALA A 56 5.24 7.65 3.66
N GLN A 57 5.33 6.38 4.06
CA GLN A 57 6.53 5.57 3.86
C GLN A 57 6.42 4.84 2.53
N MET A 58 7.41 5.02 1.65
CA MET A 58 7.54 4.23 0.44
C MET A 58 7.88 2.78 0.78
N VAL A 59 7.16 1.84 0.20
CA VAL A 59 7.39 0.39 0.39
C VAL A 59 7.60 -0.29 -0.96
N GLN A 60 8.58 -1.18 -1.01
CA GLN A 60 8.96 -1.96 -2.20
C GLN A 60 8.54 -3.42 -2.07
N THR A 61 8.35 -3.90 -0.85
CA THR A 61 7.92 -5.27 -0.55
C THR A 61 6.78 -5.25 0.46
N PHE A 62 5.96 -6.30 0.46
CA PHE A 62 4.78 -6.37 1.32
C PHE A 62 5.16 -6.44 2.81
N ASP A 63 6.28 -7.09 3.14
CA ASP A 63 6.85 -7.19 4.48
C ASP A 63 7.29 -5.84 5.08
N GLN A 64 7.46 -4.80 4.26
CA GLN A 64 7.73 -3.44 4.73
C GLN A 64 6.48 -2.70 5.20
N ILE A 65 5.28 -3.25 4.96
CA ILE A 65 4.03 -2.66 5.43
C ILE A 65 3.93 -2.88 6.94
N PRO A 66 3.90 -1.81 7.75
CA PRO A 66 3.74 -1.95 9.19
C PRO A 66 2.44 -2.70 9.50
N PRO A 67 2.42 -3.64 10.46
CA PRO A 67 1.21 -4.38 10.79
C PRO A 67 0.01 -3.47 11.08
N GLU A 68 0.23 -2.29 11.68
CA GLU A 68 -0.74 -1.22 11.99
C GLU A 68 -1.30 -0.44 10.80
N ALA A 69 -0.76 -0.65 9.61
CA ALA A 69 -1.26 0.00 8.42
C ALA A 69 -2.71 -0.41 8.13
N ALA A 70 -3.59 0.58 8.00
CA ALA A 70 -4.97 0.36 7.56
C ALA A 70 -5.10 0.39 6.03
N ARG A 71 -4.10 0.96 5.32
CA ARG A 71 -4.14 1.09 3.86
C ARG A 71 -2.76 1.23 3.21
N VAL A 72 -2.68 0.81 1.96
CA VAL A 72 -1.57 1.03 1.03
C VAL A 72 -2.10 1.86 -0.14
N ILE A 73 -1.34 2.86 -0.56
CA ILE A 73 -1.68 3.75 -1.67
C ILE A 73 -0.73 3.48 -2.83
N PHE A 74 -1.28 3.18 -4.01
CA PHE A 74 -0.53 2.95 -5.24
C PHE A 74 -0.61 4.15 -6.17
N PHE A 75 0.51 4.57 -6.75
CA PHE A 75 0.53 5.69 -7.69
C PHE A 75 1.51 5.40 -8.83
N PRO A 76 1.26 5.90 -10.05
CA PRO A 76 2.18 5.72 -11.15
C PRO A 76 3.54 6.31 -10.78
N ARG A 77 4.60 5.60 -11.16
CA ARG A 77 5.94 6.16 -11.15
C ARG A 77 5.93 7.33 -12.12
N ALA A 78 5.97 8.56 -11.61
CA ALA A 78 6.07 9.71 -12.50
C ALA A 78 7.35 9.56 -13.34
N ALA A 79 7.21 9.51 -14.66
CA ALA A 79 8.32 9.79 -15.57
C ALA A 79 8.62 11.29 -15.46
N GLY A 80 9.28 11.74 -14.38
CA GLY A 80 9.39 13.19 -14.15
C GLY A 80 9.96 13.61 -12.81
N GLY A 81 11.14 13.11 -12.45
CA GLY A 81 12.06 13.89 -11.63
C GLY A 81 12.81 14.89 -12.52
N ALA A 82 12.15 15.97 -12.95
CA ALA A 82 12.81 17.16 -13.48
C ALA A 82 11.83 18.33 -13.60
N ARG A 83 11.64 19.09 -12.51
CA ARG A 83 12.01 20.51 -12.47
C ARG A 83 12.05 21.04 -11.05
#